data_AF-A0A4Q6GS50-F1
#
_entry.id   AF-A0A4Q6GS50-F1
#
_cell.length_a   1.000
_cell.length_b   1.000
_cell.length_c   1.000
_cell.angle_alpha   90.00
_cell.angle_beta   90.00
_cell.angle_gamma   90.00
#
_symmetry.space_group_name_H-M   'P 1'
#
loop_
_entity.id
_entity.type
_entity.pdbx_description
1 polymer ?
#
loop_
_entity_poly.entity_id
_entity_poly.type
_entity_poly.pdbx_seq_one_letter_code
_entity_poly.pdbx_strand_id
1 'polypeptide(L)'
;MASRKAMQAWRKAMPAMLLVLTYAVITPGALAGAGPAAGELRMRELAELAERSNPDARARLLAEAPAFTEGAPYALHIGYLRLLRRIHSDAGQLADAYAVDERIIRLAGERQDGLQLALASLG
;
A
#
# COMPACT_ATOMS: atom_id res chain seq x y z
N MET A 1 -19.29 64.53 -12.86
CA MET A 1 -18.67 64.16 -11.58
C MET A 1 -18.94 62.68 -11.30
N ALA A 2 -17.87 61.92 -11.10
CA ALA A 2 -17.75 60.60 -10.47
C ALA A 2 -18.89 59.56 -10.63
N SER A 3 -18.87 58.74 -11.70
CA SER A 3 -19.26 57.31 -11.59
C SER A 3 -18.97 56.50 -12.87
N ARG A 4 -17.76 56.61 -13.45
CA ARG A 4 -17.36 55.81 -14.63
C ARG A 4 -16.08 54.97 -14.43
N LYS A 5 -15.55 54.90 -13.21
CA LYS A 5 -14.30 54.16 -12.89
C LYS A 5 -14.50 52.89 -12.06
N ALA A 6 -15.71 52.61 -11.55
CA ALA A 6 -15.95 51.49 -10.64
C ALA A 6 -16.48 50.20 -11.28
N MET A 7 -17.04 50.25 -12.50
CA MET A 7 -17.66 49.07 -13.15
C MET A 7 -16.73 48.29 -14.10
N GLN A 8 -15.49 48.74 -14.34
CA GLN A 8 -14.56 48.07 -15.26
C GLN A 8 -13.55 47.13 -14.58
N ALA A 9 -13.49 47.10 -13.24
CA ALA A 9 -12.54 46.27 -12.50
C ALA A 9 -13.02 44.82 -12.27
N TRP A 10 -14.26 44.48 -12.61
CA TRP A 10 -14.87 43.18 -12.30
C TRP A 10 -14.87 42.17 -13.47
N ARG A 11 -14.30 42.53 -14.63
CA ARG A 11 -14.26 41.66 -15.83
C ARG A 11 -12.94 40.89 -16.02
N LYS A 12 -12.09 40.80 -14.99
CA LYS A 12 -10.79 40.09 -15.06
C LYS A 12 -10.61 39.02 -13.96
N ALA A 13 -11.68 38.31 -13.62
CA ALA A 13 -11.57 37.20 -12.67
C ALA A 13 -12.48 36.01 -13.03
N MET A 14 -12.25 35.44 -14.22
CA MET A 14 -12.45 34.01 -14.50
C MET A 14 -11.34 33.67 -15.51
N PRO A 15 -10.57 32.56 -15.41
CA PRO A 15 -11.10 31.22 -15.12
C PRO A 15 -10.06 30.26 -14.47
N ALA A 16 -10.24 29.83 -13.22
CA ALA A 16 -9.38 28.75 -12.69
C ALA A 16 -10.04 28.03 -11.51
N MET A 17 -11.18 27.40 -11.75
CA MET A 17 -11.64 26.31 -10.89
C MET A 17 -12.17 25.19 -11.77
N LEU A 18 -11.26 24.62 -12.57
CA LEU A 18 -11.35 23.22 -12.98
C LEU A 18 -11.04 22.38 -11.73
N LEU A 19 -12.06 22.20 -10.89
CA LEU A 19 -12.09 21.14 -9.89
C LEU A 19 -12.27 19.83 -10.67
N VAL A 20 -11.15 19.33 -11.21
CA VAL A 20 -11.01 17.95 -11.63
C VAL A 20 -11.07 17.13 -10.35
N LEU A 21 -12.28 16.75 -9.98
CA LEU A 21 -12.52 15.73 -8.98
C LEU A 21 -12.19 14.39 -9.64
N THR A 22 -10.90 14.07 -9.78
CA THR A 22 -10.45 12.71 -10.06
C THR A 22 -10.77 11.88 -8.82
N TYR A 23 -11.99 11.34 -8.78
CA TYR A 23 -12.27 10.13 -8.04
C TYR A 23 -11.37 9.04 -8.65
N ALA A 24 -10.20 8.85 -8.06
CA ALA A 24 -9.40 7.66 -8.30
C ALA A 24 -10.23 6.49 -7.79
N VAL A 25 -10.97 5.86 -8.70
CA VAL A 25 -11.42 4.50 -8.51
C VAL A 25 -10.13 3.70 -8.35
N ILE A 26 -9.82 3.34 -7.11
CA ILE A 26 -8.74 2.41 -6.79
C ILE A 26 -9.20 1.06 -7.33
N THR A 27 -8.91 0.79 -8.60
CA THR A 27 -9.09 -0.52 -9.19
C THR A 27 -8.03 -1.44 -8.58
N PRO A 28 -8.42 -2.54 -7.91
CA PRO A 28 -7.47 -3.56 -7.52
C PRO A 28 -6.87 -4.15 -8.79
N GLY A 29 -5.59 -3.86 -9.05
CA GLY A 29 -4.88 -4.28 -10.26
C GLY A 29 -3.92 -3.24 -10.85
N ALA A 30 -4.07 -1.95 -10.52
CA ALA A 30 -3.19 -0.89 -11.07
C ALA A 30 -1.73 -0.94 -10.56
N LEU A 31 -1.46 -1.72 -9.52
CA LEU A 31 -0.13 -1.81 -8.91
C LEU A 31 0.81 -2.79 -9.64
N ALA A 32 0.29 -3.69 -10.48
CA ALA A 32 1.12 -4.65 -11.21
C ALA A 32 2.10 -4.01 -12.23
N GLY A 33 1.94 -2.71 -12.52
CA GLY A 33 2.86 -1.91 -13.33
C GLY A 33 3.44 -0.70 -12.59
N ALA A 34 3.18 -0.55 -11.30
CA ALA A 34 3.66 0.58 -10.51
C ALA A 34 5.06 0.26 -9.98
N GLY A 35 6.00 1.21 -10.10
CA GLY A 35 7.39 1.00 -9.69
C GLY A 35 7.55 0.70 -8.18
N PRO A 36 8.74 0.26 -7.73
CA PRO A 36 8.98 -0.18 -6.36
C PRO A 36 8.51 0.80 -5.27
N ALA A 37 8.72 2.11 -5.50
CA ALA A 37 8.31 3.16 -4.56
C ALA A 37 6.78 3.25 -4.36
N ALA A 38 5.99 2.98 -5.42
CA ALA A 38 4.54 2.95 -5.31
C ALA A 38 4.06 1.72 -4.53
N GLY A 39 4.71 0.57 -4.73
CA GLY A 39 4.47 -0.63 -3.94
C GLY A 39 4.77 -0.42 -2.45
N GLU A 40 5.88 0.24 -2.12
CA GLU A 40 6.22 0.58 -0.73
C GLU A 40 5.23 1.54 -0.09
N LEU A 41 4.81 2.59 -0.81
CA LEU A 41 3.79 3.51 -0.33
C LEU A 41 2.49 2.77 -0.03
N ARG A 42 2.06 1.89 -0.95
CA ARG A 42 0.86 1.08 -0.74
C ARG A 42 0.98 0.17 0.48
N MET A 43 2.15 -0.45 0.68
CA MET A 43 2.40 -1.30 1.86
C MET A 43 2.25 -0.51 3.16
N ARG A 44 2.70 0.76 3.19
CA ARG A 44 2.53 1.65 4.35
C ARG A 44 1.06 1.99 4.59
N GLU A 45 0.31 2.31 3.54
CA GLU A 45 -1.14 2.58 3.65
C GLU A 45 -1.91 1.36 4.20
N LEU A 46 -1.54 0.15 3.77
CA LEU A 46 -2.14 -1.09 4.28
C LEU A 46 -1.74 -1.36 5.74
N ALA A 47 -0.51 -1.04 6.13
CA ALA A 47 -0.09 -1.11 7.53
C ALA A 47 -0.86 -0.12 8.42
N GLU A 48 -1.03 1.13 7.97
CA GLU A 48 -1.86 2.13 8.66
C GLU A 48 -3.35 1.74 8.72
N LEU A 49 -3.84 1.02 7.72
CA LEU A 49 -5.18 0.44 7.77
C LEU A 49 -5.25 -0.68 8.82
N ALA A 50 -4.21 -1.52 8.95
CA ALA A 50 -4.17 -2.61 9.92
C ALA A 50 -4.26 -2.11 11.37
N GLU A 51 -3.66 -0.96 11.68
CA GLU A 51 -3.80 -0.30 13.00
C GLU A 51 -5.25 0.10 13.32
N ARG A 52 -6.03 0.45 12.29
CA ARG A 52 -7.41 0.94 12.45
C ARG A 52 -8.44 -0.18 12.36
N SER A 53 -8.20 -1.13 11.47
CA SER A 53 -9.07 -2.27 11.18
C SER A 53 -8.25 -3.41 10.59
N ASN A 54 -7.81 -4.32 11.46
CA ASN A 54 -7.14 -5.55 11.06
C ASN A 54 -7.92 -6.37 10.01
N PRO A 55 -9.24 -6.66 10.16
CA PRO A 55 -9.95 -7.48 9.18
C PRO A 55 -10.04 -6.82 7.80
N ASP A 56 -10.22 -5.50 7.73
CA ASP A 56 -10.25 -4.78 6.44
C ASP A 56 -8.87 -4.76 5.79
N ALA A 57 -7.82 -4.53 6.57
CA ALA A 57 -6.45 -4.59 6.08
C ALA A 57 -6.11 -5.98 5.54
N ARG A 58 -6.49 -7.05 6.25
CA ARG A 58 -6.30 -8.43 5.80
C ARG A 58 -6.98 -8.68 4.46
N ALA A 59 -8.27 -8.32 4.35
CA ALA A 59 -9.04 -8.51 3.13
C ALA A 59 -8.40 -7.80 1.93
N ARG A 60 -7.98 -6.54 2.11
CA ARG A 60 -7.33 -5.76 1.04
C ARG A 60 -5.94 -6.27 0.70
N LEU A 61 -5.12 -6.59 1.70
CA LEU A 61 -3.77 -7.10 1.49
C LEU A 61 -3.78 -8.42 0.71
N LEU A 62 -4.72 -9.33 1.02
CA LEU A 62 -4.90 -10.58 0.28
C LEU A 62 -5.43 -10.36 -1.14
N ALA A 63 -6.36 -9.42 -1.33
CA ALA A 63 -6.87 -9.07 -2.65
C ALA A 63 -5.79 -8.47 -3.56
N GLU A 64 -4.83 -7.76 -2.97
CA GLU A 64 -3.72 -7.11 -3.68
C GLU A 64 -2.46 -7.98 -3.75
N ALA A 65 -2.49 -9.22 -3.23
CA ALA A 65 -1.32 -10.08 -3.14
C ALA A 65 -0.50 -10.19 -4.44
N PRO A 66 -1.10 -10.37 -5.64
CA PRO A 66 -0.34 -10.46 -6.89
C PRO A 66 0.60 -9.27 -7.13
N ALA A 67 0.19 -8.06 -6.73
CA ALA A 67 0.99 -6.85 -6.90
C ALA A 67 2.27 -6.84 -6.04
N PHE A 68 2.31 -7.64 -4.98
CA PHE A 68 3.46 -7.73 -4.07
C PHE A 68 4.27 -9.02 -4.24
N THR A 69 3.75 -10.00 -4.99
CA THR A 69 4.39 -11.31 -5.14
C THR A 69 4.84 -11.61 -6.56
N GLU A 70 4.07 -11.24 -7.58
CA GLU A 70 4.34 -11.61 -8.98
C GLU A 70 5.23 -10.55 -9.65
N GLY A 71 6.47 -10.93 -9.98
CA GLY A 71 7.44 -9.99 -10.58
C GLY A 71 7.91 -8.86 -9.66
N ALA A 72 7.39 -8.79 -8.43
CA ALA A 72 7.74 -7.78 -7.45
C ALA A 72 9.21 -7.92 -6.98
N PRO A 73 9.88 -6.80 -6.63
CA PRO A 73 11.18 -6.84 -6.00
C PRO A 73 11.15 -7.68 -4.71
N TYR A 74 12.23 -8.43 -4.45
CA TYR A 74 12.35 -9.30 -3.27
C TYR A 74 12.01 -8.58 -1.95
N ALA A 75 12.50 -7.35 -1.75
CA ALA A 75 12.23 -6.56 -0.56
C ALA A 75 10.73 -6.27 -0.38
N LEU A 76 10.00 -6.02 -1.46
CA LEU A 76 8.56 -5.76 -1.42
C LEU A 76 7.78 -7.05 -1.09
N HIS A 77 8.19 -8.18 -1.65
CA HIS A 77 7.61 -9.49 -1.32
C HIS A 77 7.82 -9.85 0.16
N ILE A 78 9.03 -9.64 0.70
CA ILE A 78 9.30 -9.84 2.13
C ILE A 78 8.48 -8.88 2.99
N GLY A 79 8.37 -7.61 2.60
CA GLY A 79 7.54 -6.61 3.29
C GLY A 79 6.07 -7.02 3.36
N TYR A 80 5.52 -7.51 2.25
CA TYR A 80 4.17 -8.07 2.18
C TYR A 80 3.97 -9.24 3.14
N LEU A 81 4.87 -10.23 3.13
CA LEU A 81 4.76 -11.40 3.99
C LEU A 81 4.84 -11.01 5.47
N ARG A 82 5.73 -10.08 5.84
CA ARG A 82 5.82 -9.60 7.22
C ARG A 82 4.56 -8.89 7.69
N LEU A 83 3.97 -8.04 6.85
CA LEU A 83 2.71 -7.37 7.18
C LEU A 83 1.57 -8.39 7.32
N LEU A 84 1.48 -9.36 6.41
CA LEU A 84 0.48 -10.41 6.45
C LEU A 84 0.61 -11.27 7.71
N ARG A 85 1.84 -11.65 8.07
CA ARG A 85 2.14 -12.38 9.31
C ARG A 85 1.63 -11.62 10.53
N ARG A 86 2.01 -10.34 10.64
CA ARG A 86 1.56 -9.49 11.75
C ARG A 86 0.04 -9.43 11.82
N ILE A 87 -0.64 -9.22 10.69
CA ILE A 87 -2.10 -9.17 10.64
C ILE A 87 -2.73 -10.46 11.17
N HIS A 88 -2.19 -11.63 10.80
CA HIS A 88 -2.64 -12.91 11.34
C HIS A 88 -2.34 -13.06 12.84
N SER A 89 -1.15 -12.68 13.29
CA SER A 89 -0.77 -12.70 14.71
C SER A 89 -1.69 -11.82 15.56
N ASP A 90 -1.94 -10.58 15.11
CA ASP A 90 -2.81 -9.61 15.77
C ASP A 90 -4.27 -10.09 15.83
N ALA A 91 -4.69 -10.95 14.89
CA ALA A 91 -6.00 -11.59 14.86
C ALA A 91 -6.08 -12.90 15.67
N GLY A 92 -4.99 -13.33 16.33
CA GLY A 92 -4.89 -14.61 17.03
C GLY A 92 -4.84 -15.83 16.11
N GLN A 93 -4.62 -15.64 14.80
CA GLN A 93 -4.56 -16.69 13.78
C GLN A 93 -3.15 -17.27 13.68
N LEU A 94 -2.69 -17.91 14.76
CA LEU A 94 -1.29 -18.35 14.89
C LEU A 94 -0.85 -19.36 13.82
N ALA A 95 -1.75 -20.25 13.39
CA ALA A 95 -1.46 -21.21 12.33
C ALA A 95 -1.17 -20.52 10.99
N ASP A 96 -1.93 -19.47 10.66
CA ASP A 96 -1.73 -18.69 9.43
C ASP A 96 -0.45 -17.85 9.52
N ALA A 97 -0.16 -17.26 10.68
CA ALA A 97 1.08 -16.52 10.91
C ALA A 97 2.31 -17.43 10.72
N TYR A 98 2.28 -18.64 11.28
CA TYR A 98 3.34 -19.64 11.10
C TYR A 98 3.50 -20.07 9.64
N ALA A 99 2.39 -20.29 8.92
CA ALA A 99 2.45 -20.60 7.49
C ALA A 99 3.09 -19.47 6.67
N VAL A 100 2.94 -18.21 7.10
CA VAL A 100 3.62 -17.07 6.48
C VAL A 100 5.12 -17.06 6.82
N ASP A 101 5.53 -17.40 8.04
CA ASP A 101 6.95 -17.54 8.38
C ASP A 101 7.66 -18.57 7.52
N GLU A 102 7.05 -19.75 7.31
CA GLU A 102 7.58 -20.78 6.42
C GLU A 102 7.79 -20.27 4.99
N ARG A 103 6.92 -19.37 4.52
CA ARG A 103 7.08 -18.72 3.21
C ARG A 103 8.24 -17.73 3.20
N ILE A 104 8.41 -16.95 4.28
CA ILE A 104 9.56 -16.03 4.41
C ILE A 104 10.86 -16.83 4.43
N ILE A 105 10.93 -17.90 5.23
CA ILE A 105 12.11 -18.78 5.33
C ILE A 105 12.48 -19.36 3.95
N ARG A 106 11.49 -19.90 3.22
CA ARG A 106 11.72 -20.45 1.87
C ARG A 106 12.27 -19.39 0.91
N LEU A 107 11.62 -18.23 0.85
CA LEU A 107 12.01 -17.15 -0.05
C LEU A 107 13.39 -16.58 0.30
N ALA A 108 13.70 -16.43 1.59
CA ALA A 108 15.01 -16.00 2.07
C ALA A 108 16.09 -17.05 1.79
N GLY A 109 15.76 -18.34 1.93
CA GLY A 109 16.65 -19.46 1.59
C GLY A 109 17.04 -19.48 0.11
N GLU A 110 16.08 -19.26 -0.78
CA GLU A 110 16.33 -19.14 -2.24
C GLU A 110 17.27 -17.98 -2.58
N ARG A 111 17.26 -16.91 -1.78
CA ARG A 111 18.12 -15.72 -1.94
C ARG A 111 19.39 -15.74 -1.08
N GLN A 112 19.59 -16.79 -0.29
CA GLN A 112 20.68 -16.91 0.70
C GLN A 112 20.76 -15.72 1.66
N ASP A 113 19.60 -15.15 2.02
CA ASP A 113 19.50 -13.99 2.91
C ASP A 113 19.47 -14.46 4.38
N GLY A 114 20.67 -14.56 4.96
CA GLY A 114 20.84 -15.04 6.34
C GLY A 114 20.13 -14.19 7.40
N LEU A 115 19.97 -12.88 7.16
CA LEU A 115 19.26 -12.00 8.09
C LEU A 115 17.77 -12.31 8.10
N GLN A 116 17.16 -12.46 6.92
CA GLN A 116 15.73 -12.77 6.81
C GLN A 116 15.40 -14.15 7.35
N LEU A 117 16.29 -15.13 7.14
CA LEU A 117 16.17 -16.46 7.76
C LEU A 117 16.14 -16.35 9.28
N ALA A 118 17.12 -15.66 9.87
CA ALA A 118 17.18 -15.49 11.32
C ALA A 118 15.95 -14.78 11.89
N LEU A 119 15.47 -13.72 11.22
CA LEU A 119 14.30 -12.96 11.67
C LEU A 119 13.01 -13.77 11.58
N ALA A 120 12.82 -14.57 10.54
CA ALA A 120 11.63 -15.41 10.38
C ALA A 120 11.62 -16.59 11.38
N SER A 121 12.79 -17.12 11.74
CA SER A 121 12.90 -18.22 12.71
C SER A 121 12.63 -17.80 14.17
N LEU A 122 12.58 -16.51 14.47
CA LEU A 122 12.37 -16.01 15.84
C LEU A 122 10.91 -16.01 16.29
N GLY A 123 9.95 -16.12 15.36
CA GLY A 123 8.51 -15.98 15.64
C GLY A 123 8.12 -14.53 15.90
#